data_AF-A0A8T6DTH5-F1
#
_entry.id   AF-A0A8T6DTH5-F1
#
_cell.length_a   1.000
_cell.length_b   1.000
_cell.length_c   1.000
_cell.angle_alpha   90.00
_cell.angle_beta   90.00
_cell.angle_gamma   90.00
#
_symmetry.space_group_name_H-M   'P 1'
#
loop_
_entity.id
_entity.type
_entity.pdbx_description
1 polymer ?
#
loop_
_entity_poly.entity_id
_entity_poly.type
_entity_poly.pdbx_seq_one_letter_code
_entity_poly.pdbx_strand_id
1 'polypeptide(L)'
;MNNILGRLSRLVTVRPWLTLLVLLIITVVMVMGTAQRLPPTEGASVAFLPPGHPIAEATQEIDDRFKDTGEVIVVTLVFRGEPLTPSGLSQMDGLLDEIVQDPGIGELLAPGTPVVAPSSLIGAVLQVDRFESVTQEQIDSARNVPGVGEAIAEMTGTDTDGTLVA
;
A
#
# COMPACT_ATOMS: atom_id res chain seq x y z
N MET A 1 -8.54 31.46 45.98
CA MET A 1 -8.99 30.87 44.70
C MET A 1 -10.48 31.04 44.41
N ASN A 2 -11.38 31.09 45.41
CA ASN A 2 -12.85 31.15 45.17
C ASN A 2 -13.37 32.43 44.50
N ASN A 3 -12.68 33.56 44.65
CA ASN A 3 -13.15 34.85 44.11
C ASN A 3 -13.01 34.96 42.58
N ILE A 4 -12.10 34.21 41.96
CA ILE A 4 -11.86 34.24 40.52
C ILE A 4 -12.96 33.45 39.79
N LEU A 5 -13.28 32.26 40.30
CA LEU A 5 -14.35 31.40 39.77
C LEU A 5 -15.73 32.06 39.89
N GLY A 6 -16.00 32.75 41.02
CA GLY A 6 -17.25 33.50 41.20
C GLY A 6 -17.42 34.66 40.20
N ARG A 7 -16.32 35.35 39.86
CA ARG A 7 -16.35 36.43 38.85
C ARG A 7 -16.54 35.88 37.43
N LEU A 8 -15.91 34.76 37.09
CA LEU A 8 -16.07 34.09 35.79
C LEU A 8 -17.49 33.53 35.62
N SER A 9 -18.03 32.87 36.64
CA SER A 9 -19.42 32.38 36.66
C SER A 9 -20.44 33.51 36.39
N ARG A 10 -20.28 34.65 37.07
CA ARG A 10 -21.16 35.82 36.90
C ARG A 10 -21.02 36.45 35.51
N LEU A 11 -19.82 36.45 34.92
CA LEU A 11 -19.60 36.95 33.56
C LEU A 11 -20.39 36.11 32.53
N VAL A 12 -20.39 34.79 32.70
CA VAL A 12 -21.09 33.84 31.82
C VAL A 12 -22.61 33.97 31.94
N THR A 13 -23.15 34.17 33.16
CA THR A 13 -24.60 34.30 33.36
C THR A 13 -25.16 35.66 32.95
N VAL A 14 -24.43 36.75 33.16
CA VAL A 14 -24.93 38.11 32.90
C VAL A 14 -24.82 38.49 31.42
N ARG A 15 -23.83 37.96 30.68
CA ARG A 15 -23.60 38.27 29.26
C ARG A 15 -23.33 37.01 28.42
N PRO A 16 -24.31 36.10 28.28
CA PRO A 16 -24.12 34.82 27.59
C PRO A 16 -23.72 34.97 26.11
N TRP A 17 -24.24 36.00 25.45
CA TRP A 17 -23.90 36.28 24.05
C TRP A 17 -22.43 36.64 23.85
N LEU A 18 -21.83 37.39 24.79
CA LEU A 18 -20.43 37.79 24.69
C LEU A 18 -19.51 36.59 24.92
N THR A 19 -19.89 35.68 25.82
CA THR A 19 -19.15 34.43 26.02
C THR A 19 -19.25 33.49 24.84
N LEU A 20 -20.43 33.37 24.21
CA LEU A 20 -20.59 32.57 23.00
C LEU A 20 -19.75 33.12 21.84
N LEU A 21 -19.72 34.44 21.67
CA LEU A 21 -18.92 35.10 20.63
C LEU A 21 -17.43 34.87 20.83
N VAL A 22 -16.92 35.00 22.06
CA VAL A 22 -15.50 34.72 22.37
C VAL A 22 -15.16 33.25 22.11
N LEU A 23 -16.03 32.33 22.53
CA LEU A 23 -15.82 30.90 22.33
C LEU A 23 -15.81 30.54 20.84
N LEU A 24 -16.76 31.11 20.07
CA LEU A 24 -16.80 30.97 18.62
C LEU A 24 -15.50 31.46 17.96
N ILE A 25 -14.99 32.63 18.35
CA ILE A 25 -13.72 33.17 17.82
C ILE A 25 -12.58 32.20 18.10
N ILE A 26 -12.47 31.69 19.33
CA ILE A 26 -11.43 30.72 19.70
C ILE A 26 -11.55 29.44 18.87
N THR A 27 -12.77 28.93 18.68
CA THR A 27 -13.01 27.73 17.86
C THR A 27 -12.60 27.96 16.41
N VAL A 28 -12.98 29.09 15.81
CA VAL A 28 -12.62 29.41 14.42
C VAL A 28 -11.10 29.53 14.26
N VAL A 29 -10.41 30.20 15.20
CA VAL A 29 -8.94 30.29 15.19
C VAL A 29 -8.29 28.91 15.30
N MET A 30 -8.79 28.04 16.18
CA MET A 30 -8.27 26.67 16.30
C MET A 30 -8.49 25.87 15.03
N VAL A 31 -9.67 25.95 14.42
CA VAL A 31 -9.98 25.27 13.15
C VAL A 31 -9.12 25.82 12.01
N MET A 32 -8.88 27.12 11.96
CA MET A 32 -8.00 27.72 10.96
C MET A 32 -6.54 27.22 11.10
N GLY A 33 -6.11 26.93 12.33
CA GLY A 33 -4.83 26.24 12.58
C GLY A 33 -4.81 24.79 12.07
N THR A 34 -5.94 24.09 12.03
CA THR A 34 -6.01 22.73 11.45
C THR A 34 -5.84 22.72 9.93
N ALA A 35 -6.21 23.81 9.26
CA ALA A 35 -5.98 23.97 7.82
C ALA A 35 -4.50 24.17 7.46
N GLN A 36 -3.64 24.48 8.45
CA GLN A 36 -2.18 24.57 8.28
C GLN A 36 -1.47 23.28 8.68
N ARG A 37 -2.19 22.18 8.93
CA ARG A 37 -1.54 20.89 9.12
C ARG A 37 -0.76 20.57 7.85
N LEU A 38 0.55 20.37 8.02
CA LEU A 38 1.37 19.78 6.97
C LEU A 38 0.69 18.48 6.53
N PRO A 39 0.70 18.17 5.23
CA PRO A 39 0.22 16.88 4.76
C PRO A 39 0.95 15.77 5.54
N PRO A 40 0.29 14.64 5.81
CA PRO A 40 0.99 13.49 6.38
C PRO A 40 2.19 13.17 5.50
N THR A 41 3.40 13.29 6.04
CA THR A 41 4.61 12.84 5.36
C THR A 41 4.59 11.32 5.30
N GLU A 42 4.33 10.79 4.10
CA GLU A 42 4.61 9.40 3.75
C GLU A 42 6.12 9.15 3.94
N GLY A 43 6.49 7.98 4.49
CA GLY A 43 7.88 7.72 4.92
C GLY A 43 8.20 8.15 6.37
N ALA A 44 7.20 8.24 7.24
CA ALA A 44 7.34 8.65 8.65
C ALA A 44 8.41 7.88 9.47
N SER A 45 8.94 6.75 9.00
CA SER A 45 10.05 6.04 9.64
C SER A 45 11.34 6.89 9.73
N VAL A 46 11.57 7.81 8.78
CA VAL A 46 12.76 8.68 8.77
C VAL A 46 12.55 9.93 9.63
N ALA A 47 11.32 10.43 9.71
CA ALA A 47 10.95 11.62 10.50
C ALA A 47 11.11 11.43 12.02
N PHE A 48 11.16 10.19 12.50
CA PHE A 48 11.42 9.86 13.91
C PHE A 48 12.91 9.64 14.21
N LEU A 49 13.80 9.67 13.21
CA LEU A 49 15.23 9.55 13.45
C LEU A 49 15.82 10.88 13.93
N PRO A 50 16.70 10.87 14.95
CA PRO A 50 17.39 12.08 15.35
C PRO A 50 18.19 12.69 14.18
N PRO A 51 18.19 14.01 14.00
CA PRO A 51 18.97 14.66 12.95
C PRO A 51 20.46 14.34 13.11
N GLY A 52 21.12 13.97 12.01
CA GLY A 52 22.55 13.60 11.98
C GLY A 52 22.84 12.14 12.30
N HIS A 53 21.83 11.27 12.42
CA HIS A 53 22.05 9.83 12.53
C HIS A 53 22.51 9.24 11.17
N PRO A 54 23.50 8.34 11.12
CA PRO A 54 24.01 7.76 9.86
C PRO A 54 22.93 7.09 8.99
N ILE A 55 21.89 6.52 9.63
CA ILE A 55 20.75 5.94 8.91
C ILE A 55 19.93 7.02 8.21
N ALA A 56 19.69 8.17 8.85
CA ALA A 56 18.93 9.26 8.24
C ALA A 56 19.68 9.85 7.04
N GLU A 57 21.01 9.99 7.15
CA GLU A 57 21.87 10.45 6.05
C GLU A 57 21.91 9.44 4.90
N ALA A 58 22.03 8.14 5.20
CA ALA A 58 21.98 7.08 4.18
C ALA A 58 20.61 7.00 3.49
N THR A 59 19.50 7.12 4.24
CA THR A 59 18.16 7.14 3.65
C THR A 59 17.93 8.39 2.80
N GLN A 60 18.42 9.55 3.23
CA GLN A 60 18.37 10.78 2.44
C GLN A 60 19.24 10.70 1.18
N GLU A 61 20.42 10.07 1.24
CA GLU A 61 21.27 9.82 0.07
C GLU A 61 20.61 8.85 -0.92
N ILE A 62 19.92 7.81 -0.42
CA ILE A 62 19.12 6.91 -1.25
C ILE A 62 18.00 7.71 -1.91
N ASP A 63 17.20 8.45 -1.16
CA ASP A 63 16.10 9.27 -1.70
C ASP A 63 16.60 10.28 -2.74
N ASP A 64 17.72 10.98 -2.48
CA ASP A 64 18.30 11.95 -3.41
C ASP A 64 18.84 11.32 -4.70
N ARG A 65 19.36 10.09 -4.65
CA ARG A 65 19.86 9.35 -5.82
C ARG A 65 18.78 8.58 -6.57
N PHE A 66 17.70 8.23 -5.90
CA PHE A 66 16.63 7.36 -6.38
C PHE A 66 15.27 8.07 -6.32
N LYS A 67 15.24 9.39 -6.59
CA LYS A 67 14.04 10.25 -6.51
C LYS A 67 12.82 9.72 -7.25
N ASP A 68 13.02 8.88 -8.26
CA ASP A 68 11.98 8.26 -9.09
C ASP A 68 11.70 6.78 -8.74
N THR A 69 12.42 6.21 -7.77
CA THR A 69 12.30 4.81 -7.32
C THR A 69 11.91 4.69 -5.83
N GLY A 70 11.69 5.82 -5.15
CA GLY A 70 11.49 5.90 -3.70
C GLY A 70 10.19 5.28 -3.17
N GLU A 71 9.20 5.06 -4.02
CA GLU A 71 7.93 4.47 -3.62
C GLU A 71 7.65 3.18 -4.40
N VAL A 72 8.35 2.11 -4.01
CA VAL A 72 7.95 0.76 -4.43
C VAL A 72 6.73 0.38 -3.58
N ILE A 73 5.54 0.73 -4.07
CA ILE A 73 4.28 0.22 -3.50
C ILE A 73 4.20 -1.26 -3.88
N VAL A 74 4.68 -2.14 -3.01
CA VAL A 74 4.53 -3.59 -3.18
C VAL A 74 3.11 -3.97 -2.77
N VAL A 75 2.24 -4.15 -3.75
CA VAL A 75 0.93 -4.78 -3.55
C VAL A 75 1.10 -6.29 -3.76
N THR A 76 1.08 -7.06 -2.67
CA THR A 76 1.08 -8.52 -2.75
C THR A 76 -0.36 -9.03 -2.77
N LEU A 77 -0.75 -9.64 -3.88
CA LEU A 77 -2.01 -10.36 -4.03
C LEU A 77 -1.76 -11.83 -3.74
N VAL A 78 -2.52 -12.41 -2.82
CA VAL A 78 -2.42 -13.84 -2.48
C VAL A 78 -3.62 -14.57 -3.08
N PHE A 79 -3.36 -15.42 -4.05
CA PHE A 79 -4.35 -16.33 -4.61
C PHE A 79 -4.45 -17.58 -3.74
N ARG A 80 -5.67 -17.94 -3.32
CA ARG A 80 -5.93 -19.13 -2.50
C ARG A 80 -6.69 -20.16 -3.31
N GLY A 81 -6.19 -21.40 -3.36
CA GLY A 81 -6.85 -22.51 -4.06
C GLY A 81 -5.85 -23.45 -4.70
N GLU A 82 -6.06 -23.80 -5.98
CA GLU A 82 -5.13 -24.61 -6.78
C GLU A 82 -4.39 -23.72 -7.80
N PRO A 83 -3.44 -22.86 -7.35
CA PRO A 83 -2.86 -21.79 -8.18
C PRO A 83 -2.06 -22.29 -9.39
N LEU A 84 -1.50 -23.49 -9.32
CA LEU A 84 -0.61 -24.05 -10.35
C LEU A 84 -1.32 -25.05 -11.28
N THR A 85 -2.62 -24.88 -11.46
CA THR A 85 -3.44 -25.64 -12.42
C THR A 85 -3.83 -24.75 -13.60
N PRO A 86 -4.20 -25.31 -14.78
CA PRO A 86 -4.64 -24.50 -15.91
C PRO A 86 -5.80 -23.55 -15.56
N SER A 87 -6.75 -24.03 -14.74
CA SER A 87 -7.87 -23.23 -14.28
C SER A 87 -7.46 -22.17 -13.26
N GLY A 88 -6.53 -22.47 -12.34
CA GLY A 88 -5.98 -21.52 -11.38
C GLY A 88 -5.21 -20.38 -12.05
N LEU A 89 -4.31 -20.73 -13.00
CA LEU A 89 -3.55 -19.75 -13.76
C LEU A 89 -4.46 -18.88 -14.64
N SER A 90 -5.49 -19.46 -15.27
CA SER A 90 -6.49 -18.68 -16.04
C SER A 90 -7.26 -17.70 -15.16
N GLN A 91 -7.63 -18.10 -13.93
CA GLN A 91 -8.32 -17.23 -12.98
C GLN A 91 -7.42 -16.10 -12.49
N MET A 92 -6.15 -16.40 -12.19
CA MET A 92 -5.17 -15.38 -11.82
C MET A 92 -4.97 -14.38 -12.95
N ASP A 93 -4.80 -14.85 -14.18
CA ASP A 93 -4.60 -14.00 -15.35
C ASP A 93 -5.79 -13.06 -15.59
N GLY A 94 -7.02 -13.59 -15.53
CA GLY A 94 -8.23 -12.78 -15.64
C GLY A 94 -8.39 -11.76 -14.50
N LEU A 95 -8.01 -12.12 -13.28
CA LEU A 95 -8.04 -11.19 -12.14
C LEU A 95 -7.00 -10.07 -12.30
N LEU A 96 -5.80 -10.40 -12.78
CA LEU A 96 -4.76 -9.42 -13.05
C LEU A 96 -5.16 -8.46 -14.16
N ASP A 97 -5.78 -8.96 -15.23
CA ASP A 97 -6.34 -8.14 -16.31
C ASP A 97 -7.40 -7.16 -15.78
N GLU A 98 -8.28 -7.61 -14.88
CA GLU A 98 -9.30 -6.76 -14.24
C GLU A 98 -8.65 -5.68 -13.35
N ILE A 99 -7.67 -6.07 -12.55
CA ILE A 99 -6.93 -5.18 -11.64
C ILE A 99 -6.17 -4.10 -12.41
N VAL A 100 -5.49 -4.46 -13.50
CA VAL A 100 -4.74 -3.50 -14.32
C VAL A 100 -5.66 -2.54 -15.07
N GLN A 101 -6.90 -2.96 -15.35
CA GLN A 101 -7.91 -2.11 -15.97
C GLN A 101 -8.60 -1.16 -14.98
N ASP A 102 -8.45 -1.35 -13.66
CA ASP A 102 -8.99 -0.44 -12.66
C ASP A 102 -8.25 0.92 -12.74
N PRO A 103 -8.96 2.04 -12.97
CA PRO A 103 -8.34 3.36 -13.09
C PRO A 103 -7.55 3.78 -11.84
N GLY A 104 -7.97 3.35 -10.66
CA GLY A 104 -7.29 3.65 -9.40
C GLY A 104 -6.01 2.84 -9.18
N ILE A 105 -5.84 1.73 -9.89
CA ILE A 105 -4.65 0.88 -9.82
C ILE A 105 -3.68 1.22 -10.96
N GLY A 106 -4.19 1.52 -12.16
CA GLY A 106 -3.38 1.93 -13.29
C GLY A 106 -2.51 3.16 -13.01
N GLU A 107 -2.97 4.08 -12.16
CA GLU A 107 -2.19 5.24 -11.70
C GLU A 107 -1.12 4.89 -10.65
N LEU A 108 -1.26 3.77 -9.94
CA LEU A 108 -0.34 3.28 -8.90
C LEU A 108 0.74 2.33 -9.45
N LEU A 109 0.47 1.69 -10.59
CA LEU A 109 1.46 0.89 -11.30
C LEU A 109 2.47 1.85 -11.94
N ALA A 110 3.68 1.92 -11.38
CA ALA A 110 4.72 2.77 -11.93
C ALA A 110 4.97 2.41 -13.42
N PRO A 111 5.15 3.40 -14.31
CA PRO A 111 5.49 3.14 -15.70
C PRO A 111 6.74 2.27 -15.79
N GLY A 112 6.58 1.02 -16.22
CA GLY A 112 7.69 0.07 -16.39
C GLY A 112 7.92 -0.91 -15.23
N THR A 113 7.07 -0.95 -14.19
CA THR A 113 7.06 -2.06 -13.22
C THR A 113 6.02 -3.10 -13.63
N PRO A 114 6.40 -4.22 -14.26
CA PRO A 114 5.45 -5.26 -14.62
C PRO A 114 4.90 -5.93 -13.35
N VAL A 115 3.62 -6.27 -13.36
CA VAL A 115 3.05 -7.15 -12.34
C VAL A 115 3.67 -8.53 -12.52
N VAL A 116 4.32 -9.04 -11.47
CA VAL A 116 4.96 -10.37 -11.49
C VAL A 116 4.03 -11.36 -10.82
N ALA A 117 3.62 -12.38 -11.57
CA ALA A 117 2.77 -13.46 -11.08
C ALA A 117 3.21 -14.82 -11.64
N PRO A 118 2.95 -15.94 -10.95
CA PRO A 118 3.17 -17.29 -11.48
C PRO A 118 2.59 -17.51 -12.88
N SER A 119 1.40 -16.96 -13.18
CA SER A 119 0.81 -17.00 -14.52
C SER A 119 1.72 -16.33 -15.56
N SER A 120 2.23 -15.13 -15.29
CA SER A 120 3.12 -14.42 -16.21
C SER A 120 4.42 -15.19 -16.51
N LEU A 121 5.02 -15.84 -15.49
CA LEU A 121 6.24 -16.62 -15.68
C LEU A 121 6.00 -17.90 -16.49
N ILE A 122 4.94 -18.65 -16.16
CA ILE A 122 4.60 -19.88 -16.88
C ILE A 122 4.18 -19.55 -18.32
N GLY A 123 3.40 -18.49 -18.52
CA GLY A 123 2.98 -18.00 -19.83
C GLY A 123 4.17 -17.62 -20.70
N ALA A 124 5.16 -16.92 -20.13
CA ALA A 124 6.39 -16.56 -20.83
C ALA A 124 7.22 -17.78 -21.24
N VAL A 125 7.33 -18.81 -20.39
CA VAL A 125 8.04 -20.05 -20.71
C VAL A 125 7.34 -20.85 -21.79
N LEU A 126 6.01 -20.96 -21.70
CA LEU A 126 5.20 -21.72 -22.65
C LEU A 126 4.88 -20.95 -23.93
N GLN A 127 5.18 -19.64 -23.97
CA GLN A 127 4.85 -18.72 -25.06
C GLN A 127 3.34 -18.72 -25.35
N VAL A 128 2.54 -18.64 -24.28
CA VAL A 128 1.08 -18.60 -24.36
C VAL A 128 0.55 -17.37 -23.63
N ASP A 129 -0.46 -16.74 -24.24
CA ASP A 129 -1.16 -15.61 -23.64
C ASP A 129 -2.31 -16.05 -22.73
N ARG A 130 -2.77 -17.32 -22.84
CA ARG A 130 -3.87 -17.89 -22.05
C ARG A 130 -3.65 -19.36 -21.75
N PHE A 131 -4.23 -19.82 -20.63
CA PHE A 131 -4.03 -21.19 -20.13
C PHE A 131 -5.17 -22.18 -20.49
N GLU A 132 -6.19 -21.74 -21.23
CA GLU A 132 -7.36 -22.58 -21.59
C GLU A 132 -7.00 -23.87 -22.34
N SER A 133 -5.92 -23.83 -23.14
CA SER A 133 -5.43 -24.96 -23.94
C SER A 133 -4.19 -25.64 -23.35
N VAL A 134 -3.74 -25.21 -22.16
CA VAL A 134 -2.50 -25.68 -21.54
C VAL A 134 -2.80 -26.88 -20.65
N THR A 135 -2.04 -27.95 -20.77
CA THR A 135 -2.18 -29.14 -19.91
C THR A 135 -1.35 -29.01 -18.63
N GLN A 136 -1.68 -29.82 -17.62
CA GLN A 136 -0.92 -29.84 -16.38
C GLN A 136 0.54 -30.25 -16.61
N GLU A 137 0.79 -31.18 -17.53
CA GLU A 137 2.15 -31.62 -17.87
C GLU A 137 2.99 -30.50 -18.49
N GLN A 138 2.37 -29.61 -19.28
CA GLN A 138 3.05 -28.45 -19.83
C GLN A 138 3.41 -27.45 -18.73
N ILE A 139 2.50 -27.20 -17.79
CA ILE A 139 2.76 -26.35 -16.62
C ILE A 139 3.90 -26.93 -15.77
N ASP A 140 3.86 -28.23 -15.49
CA ASP A 140 4.90 -28.90 -14.71
C ASP A 140 6.25 -28.88 -15.45
N SER A 141 6.25 -29.03 -16.77
CA SER A 141 7.46 -28.84 -17.58
C SER A 141 8.00 -27.41 -17.50
N ALA A 142 7.14 -26.39 -17.50
CA ALA A 142 7.56 -24.99 -17.36
C ALA A 142 8.15 -24.70 -15.98
N ARG A 143 7.59 -25.31 -14.93
CA ARG A 143 8.11 -25.21 -13.55
C ARG A 143 9.48 -25.85 -13.38
N ASN A 144 9.81 -26.85 -14.20
CA ASN A 144 11.12 -27.50 -14.16
C ASN A 144 12.22 -26.69 -14.88
N VAL A 145 11.89 -25.55 -15.50
CA VAL A 145 12.90 -24.66 -16.10
C VAL A 145 13.72 -23.99 -14.99
N PRO A 146 15.07 -24.06 -15.05
CA PRO A 146 15.93 -23.42 -14.06
C PRO A 146 15.62 -21.93 -13.90
N GLY A 147 15.59 -21.44 -12.65
CA GLY A 147 15.21 -20.07 -12.30
C GLY A 147 13.69 -19.82 -12.24
N VAL A 148 12.89 -20.47 -13.09
CA VAL A 148 11.42 -20.34 -13.06
C VAL A 148 10.83 -21.14 -11.91
N GLY A 149 11.27 -22.39 -11.74
CA GLY A 149 10.81 -23.22 -10.64
C GLY A 149 11.14 -22.65 -9.26
N GLU A 150 12.31 -22.04 -9.13
CA GLU A 150 12.77 -21.37 -7.90
C GLU A 150 11.91 -20.13 -7.61
N ALA A 151 11.71 -19.26 -8.60
CA ALA A 151 10.84 -18.09 -8.46
C ALA A 151 9.39 -18.47 -8.13
N ILE A 152 8.84 -19.50 -8.79
CA ILE A 152 7.50 -20.01 -8.48
C ILE A 152 7.44 -20.60 -7.06
N ALA A 153 8.48 -21.31 -6.61
CA ALA A 153 8.53 -21.83 -5.26
C ALA A 153 8.62 -20.72 -4.20
N GLU A 154 9.25 -19.59 -4.50
CA GLU A 154 9.30 -18.41 -3.62
C GLU A 154 7.96 -17.67 -3.56
N MET A 155 7.18 -17.68 -4.64
CA MET A 155 5.86 -17.06 -4.70
C MET A 155 4.73 -17.97 -4.18
N THR A 156 4.98 -19.27 -4.07
CA THR A 156 3.95 -20.25 -3.68
C THR A 156 4.19 -20.78 -2.27
N GLY A 157 3.12 -21.20 -1.61
CA GLY A 157 3.22 -21.72 -0.26
C GLY A 157 2.00 -22.51 0.17
N THR A 158 1.95 -22.80 1.46
CA THR A 158 0.80 -23.41 2.11
C THR A 158 0.35 -22.52 3.25
N ASP A 159 -0.94 -22.17 3.27
CA ASP A 159 -1.53 -21.44 4.38
C ASP A 159 -1.63 -22.34 5.62
N THR A 160 -1.88 -21.74 6.78
CA THR A 160 -2.06 -22.39 8.08
C THR A 160 -3.12 -23.50 8.11
N ASP A 161 -4.06 -23.50 7.17
CA ASP A 161 -5.12 -24.51 7.01
C ASP A 161 -4.77 -25.65 6.02
N GLY A 162 -3.57 -25.63 5.42
CA GLY A 162 -3.13 -26.62 4.43
C GLY A 162 -3.49 -26.27 2.98
N THR A 163 -4.17 -25.15 2.74
CA THR A 163 -4.53 -24.71 1.38
C THR A 163 -3.30 -24.18 0.65
N LEU A 164 -3.16 -24.52 -0.64
CA LEU A 164 -2.10 -23.96 -1.46
C LEU A 164 -2.39 -22.49 -1.78
N VAL A 165 -1.34 -21.68 -1.75
CA VAL A 165 -1.39 -20.25 -2.06
C VAL A 165 -0.28 -19.87 -3.04
N ALA A 166 -0.52 -18.81 -3.80
CA ALA A 166 0.44 -18.22 -4.73
C ALA A 166 0.28 -16.70 -4.82
#